data_AF-A0A158DUX7-F1
#
_entry.id   AF-A0A158DUX7-F1
#
_cell.length_a   1.000
_cell.length_b   1.000
_cell.length_c   1.000
_cell.angle_alpha   90.00
_cell.angle_beta   90.00
_cell.angle_gamma   90.00
#
_symmetry.space_group_name_H-M   'P 1'
#
loop_
_entity.id
_entity.type
_entity.pdbx_description
1 polymer ?
#
loop_
_entity_poly.entity_id
_entity_poly.type
_entity_poly.pdbx_seq_one_letter_code
_entity_poly.pdbx_strand_id
1 'polypeptide(L)'
;MSMSRDAAALLSERACKERDAIAALALLDRSIQLRHRRIALIRYLHAQYLDAPLEARHHDYVKAIAARLSVETLTRIAATARSRFDA
;
A
#
# COMPACT_ATOMS: atom_id res chain seq x y z
N MET A 1 23.76 -0.89 8.53
CA MET A 1 23.15 -1.89 7.63
C MET A 1 21.63 -1.72 7.61
N SER A 2 21.05 -1.37 6.45
CA SER A 2 19.61 -1.09 6.28
C SER A 2 18.94 -2.16 5.40
N MET A 3 19.08 -3.45 5.73
CA MET A 3 18.57 -4.58 4.90
C MET A 3 17.05 -4.57 4.67
N SER A 4 16.28 -3.76 5.39
CA SER A 4 14.82 -3.70 5.26
C SER A 4 14.31 -2.73 4.18
N ARG A 5 15.11 -1.77 3.71
CA ARG A 5 14.69 -0.80 2.69
C ARG A 5 14.78 -1.36 1.27
N ASP A 6 15.85 -2.08 0.95
CA ASP A 6 16.06 -2.65 -0.39
C ASP A 6 15.01 -3.71 -0.75
N ALA A 7 14.61 -4.57 0.19
CA ALA A 7 13.56 -5.56 -0.08
C ALA A 7 12.19 -4.91 -0.33
N ALA A 8 11.90 -3.80 0.35
CA ALA A 8 10.68 -3.03 0.13
C ALA A 8 10.73 -2.22 -1.16
N ALA A 9 11.91 -1.72 -1.55
CA ALA A 9 12.14 -1.01 -2.80
C ALA A 9 12.00 -1.97 -4.00
N LEU A 10 12.65 -3.14 -3.96
CA LEU A 10 12.55 -4.18 -4.99
C LEU A 10 11.12 -4.68 -5.18
N LEU A 11 10.40 -4.93 -4.09
CA LEU A 11 8.99 -5.31 -4.18
C LEU A 11 8.12 -4.16 -4.70
N SER A 12 8.39 -2.91 -4.30
CA SER A 12 7.66 -1.74 -4.82
C SER A 12 7.93 -1.54 -6.31
N GLU A 13 9.16 -1.80 -6.75
CA GLU A 13 9.55 -1.72 -8.14
C GLU A 13 8.88 -2.83 -8.96
N ARG A 14 8.79 -4.06 -8.44
CA ARG A 14 8.05 -5.15 -9.08
C ARG A 14 6.54 -4.89 -9.12
N ALA A 15 5.96 -4.42 -8.01
CA ALA A 15 4.53 -4.11 -7.97
C ALA A 15 4.15 -2.98 -8.94
N CYS A 16 5.02 -1.98 -9.14
CA CYS A 16 4.82 -0.94 -10.15
C CYS A 16 5.12 -1.42 -11.57
N LYS A 17 6.26 -2.09 -11.82
CA LYS A 17 6.69 -2.51 -13.17
C LYS A 17 5.88 -3.67 -13.74
N GLU A 18 5.60 -4.67 -12.92
CA GLU A 18 4.94 -5.91 -13.37
C GLU A 18 3.43 -5.89 -13.12
N ARG A 19 2.91 -4.85 -12.45
CA ARG A 19 1.49 -4.75 -12.03
C ARG A 19 0.99 -6.01 -11.32
N ASP A 20 1.86 -6.64 -10.54
CA ASP A 20 1.55 -7.89 -9.85
C ASP A 20 0.69 -7.61 -8.60
N ALA A 21 -0.56 -8.04 -8.66
CA ALA A 21 -1.55 -7.95 -7.59
C ALA A 21 -1.13 -8.72 -6.32
N ILE A 22 -0.47 -9.87 -6.47
CA ILE A 22 0.01 -10.69 -5.36
C ILE A 22 1.21 -10.01 -4.68
N ALA A 23 2.10 -9.40 -5.46
CA ALA A 23 3.20 -8.60 -4.92
C ALA A 23 2.68 -7.38 -4.14
N ALA A 24 1.63 -6.70 -4.64
CA ALA A 24 0.99 -5.59 -3.95
C ALA A 24 0.35 -6.02 -2.62
N LEU A 25 -0.28 -7.20 -2.59
CA LEU A 25 -0.83 -7.79 -1.36
C LEU A 25 0.26 -8.13 -0.34
N ALA A 26 1.35 -8.79 -0.77
CA ALA A 26 2.47 -9.11 0.12
C ALA A 26 3.14 -7.86 0.71
N LEU A 27 3.24 -6.79 -0.09
CA LEU A 27 3.70 -5.48 0.35
C LEU A 27 2.75 -4.84 1.38
N LEU A 28 1.44 -4.99 1.20
CA LEU A 28 0.44 -4.51 2.14
C LEU A 28 0.59 -5.24 3.49
N ASP A 29 0.59 -6.57 3.47
CA ASP A 29 0.74 -7.41 4.66
C ASP A 29 2.02 -7.04 5.44
N ARG A 30 3.14 -6.85 4.73
CA ARG A 30 4.39 -6.38 5.33
C ARG A 30 4.28 -4.99 5.95
N SER A 31 3.49 -4.09 5.37
CA SER A 31 3.27 -2.74 5.92
C SER A 31 2.44 -2.76 7.19
N ILE A 32 1.46 -3.68 7.26
CA ILE A 32 0.64 -3.91 8.44
C ILE A 32 1.52 -4.41 9.58
N GLN A 33 2.38 -5.40 9.32
CA GLN A 33 3.34 -5.94 10.29
C GLN A 33 4.30 -4.84 10.81
N LEU A 34 4.79 -3.97 9.92
CA LEU A 34 5.64 -2.83 10.27
C LEU A 34 4.87 -1.63 10.86
N ARG A 35 3.54 -1.72 10.97
CA ARG A 35 2.63 -0.65 11.44
C ARG A 35 2.76 0.66 10.66
N HIS A 36 3.13 0.59 9.39
CA HIS A 36 3.29 1.75 8.53
C HIS A 36 1.94 2.28 8.02
N ARG A 37 1.31 3.18 8.77
CA ARG A 37 -0.04 3.69 8.49
C ARG A 37 -0.20 4.30 7.08
N ARG A 38 0.68 5.24 6.71
CA ARG A 38 0.63 5.92 5.39
C ARG A 38 0.94 4.98 4.23
N ILE A 39 1.99 4.16 4.36
CA ILE A 39 2.44 3.28 3.29
C ILE A 39 1.44 2.12 3.09
N ALA A 40 0.84 1.61 4.16
CA ALA A 40 -0.21 0.61 4.07
C ALA A 40 -1.41 1.11 3.26
N LEU A 41 -1.85 2.36 3.47
CA LEU A 41 -2.94 2.95 2.67
C LEU A 41 -2.60 3.06 1.19
N ILE A 42 -1.39 3.51 0.85
CA ILE A 42 -0.93 3.61 -0.55
C ILE A 42 -0.94 2.22 -1.20
N ARG A 43 -0.40 1.21 -0.51
CA ARG A 43 -0.31 -0.17 -1.01
C ARG A 43 -1.67 -0.85 -1.11
N TYR A 44 -2.57 -0.56 -0.19
CA TYR A 44 -3.95 -1.02 -0.25
C TYR A 44 -4.68 -0.45 -1.47
N LEU A 45 -4.55 0.86 -1.74
CA LEU A 45 -5.13 1.46 -2.93
C LEU A 45 -4.53 0.85 -4.21
N HIS A 46 -3.22 0.60 -4.21
CA HIS A 46 -2.55 -0.03 -5.35
C HIS A 46 -3.06 -1.47 -5.59
N ALA A 47 -3.16 -2.26 -4.53
CA ALA A 47 -3.73 -3.61 -4.59
C ALA A 47 -5.20 -3.57 -5.04
N GLN A 48 -5.97 -2.56 -4.63
CA GLN A 48 -7.34 -2.35 -5.09
C GLN A 48 -7.40 -2.00 -6.59
N TYR A 49 -6.50 -1.16 -7.10
CA TYR A 49 -6.43 -0.83 -8.53
C TYR A 49 -6.01 -2.01 -9.41
N LEU A 50 -5.25 -2.96 -8.84
CA LEU A 50 -4.80 -4.18 -9.50
C LEU A 50 -5.77 -5.36 -9.32
N ASP A 51 -6.96 -5.11 -8.74
CA ASP A 51 -7.98 -6.14 -8.46
C ASP A 51 -7.42 -7.32 -7.62
N ALA A 52 -6.49 -7.03 -6.71
CA ALA A 52 -5.90 -8.04 -5.84
C ALA A 52 -6.95 -8.63 -4.89
N PRO A 53 -6.78 -9.90 -4.46
CA PRO A 53 -7.69 -10.57 -3.55
C PRO A 53 -7.57 -10.00 -2.12
N LEU A 54 -8.12 -8.81 -1.92
CA LEU A 54 -8.15 -8.11 -0.64
C LEU A 54 -9.18 -8.76 0.28
N GLU A 55 -8.70 -9.28 1.40
CA GLU A 55 -9.58 -9.80 2.45
C GLU A 55 -10.16 -8.70 3.35
N ALA A 56 -11.27 -8.99 4.05
CA ALA A 56 -11.92 -8.12 5.03
C ALA A 56 -10.94 -7.49 6.05
N ARG A 57 -9.95 -8.25 6.53
CA ARG A 57 -8.90 -7.76 7.47
C ARG A 57 -8.13 -6.55 6.95
N HIS A 58 -7.91 -6.46 5.64
CA HIS A 58 -7.23 -5.33 5.02
C HIS A 58 -8.13 -4.09 4.99
N HIS A 59 -9.40 -4.28 4.66
CA HIS A 59 -10.41 -3.24 4.65
C HIS A 59 -10.61 -2.65 6.05
N ASP A 60 -10.75 -3.49 7.08
CA ASP A 60 -10.90 -3.06 8.47
C ASP A 60 -9.67 -2.29 8.98
N TYR A 61 -8.46 -2.79 8.68
CA TYR A 61 -7.23 -2.11 9.07
C TYR A 61 -7.13 -0.71 8.44
N VAL A 62 -7.43 -0.60 7.15
CA VAL A 62 -7.42 0.66 6.43
C VAL A 62 -8.50 1.61 6.92
N LYS A 63 -9.71 1.11 7.18
CA LYS A 63 -10.82 1.89 7.74
C LYS A 63 -10.47 2.42 9.13
N ALA A 64 -9.84 1.62 9.98
CA ALA A 64 -9.38 2.03 11.30
C ALA A 64 -8.27 3.10 11.23
N ILE A 65 -7.37 3.03 10.25
CA ILE A 65 -6.36 4.08 10.02
C ILE A 65 -7.02 5.34 9.47
N ALA A 66 -7.91 5.20 8.48
CA ALA A 66 -8.56 6.33 7.83
C ALA A 66 -9.42 7.13 8.83
N ALA A 67 -10.10 6.44 9.76
CA ALA A 67 -10.84 7.09 10.85
C ALA A 67 -9.95 7.95 11.78
N ARG A 68 -8.64 7.71 11.80
CA ARG A 68 -7.66 8.44 12.64
C ARG A 68 -6.91 9.52 11.86
N LEU A 69 -7.14 9.64 10.56
CA LEU A 69 -6.47 10.60 9.68
C LEU A 69 -7.46 11.65 9.20
N SER A 70 -7.01 12.89 9.06
CA SER A 70 -7.80 13.94 8.43
C SER A 70 -8.01 13.65 6.94
N VAL A 71 -9.15 14.10 6.42
CA VAL A 71 -9.52 13.98 5.00
C VAL A 71 -8.40 14.49 4.08
N GLU A 72 -7.76 15.61 4.42
CA GLU A 72 -6.66 16.17 3.62
C GLU A 72 -5.45 15.21 3.51
N THR A 73 -5.14 14.48 4.58
CA THR A 73 -4.07 13.47 4.56
C THR A 73 -4.47 12.27 3.69
N LEU A 74 -5.73 11.84 3.75
CA LEU A 74 -6.25 10.78 2.89
C LEU A 74 -6.19 11.18 1.41
N THR A 75 -6.55 12.41 1.07
CA THR A 75 -6.48 12.94 -0.29
C THR A 75 -5.04 12.95 -0.82
N ARG A 76 -4.06 13.41 -0.01
CA ARG A 76 -2.63 13.35 -0.42
C ARG A 76 -2.13 11.92 -0.62
N ILE A 77 -2.57 10.99 0.23
CA ILE A 77 -2.22 9.57 0.11
C ILE A 77 -2.79 8.97 -1.16
N ALA A 78 -4.07 9.25 -1.47
CA ALA A 78 -4.72 8.79 -2.69
C ALA A 78 -4.05 9.37 -3.95
N ALA A 79 -3.72 10.67 -3.94
CA ALA A 79 -2.97 11.31 -5.02
C ALA A 79 -1.60 10.65 -5.22
N THR A 80 -0.86 10.39 -4.13
CA THR A 80 0.44 9.71 -4.20
C THR A 80 0.33 8.29 -4.74
N ALA A 81 -0.69 7.54 -4.33
CA ALA A 81 -0.93 6.19 -4.83
C ALA A 81 -1.23 6.20 -6.33
N ARG A 82 -2.05 7.14 -6.79
CA ARG A 82 -2.39 7.30 -8.20
C ARG A 82 -1.18 7.70 -9.05
N SER A 83 -0.39 8.68 -8.61
CA SER A 83 0.85 9.06 -9.30
C SER A 83 1.88 7.93 -9.40
N ARG A 84 1.89 6.98 -8.46
CA ARG A 84 2.76 5.80 -8.53
C ARG A 84 2.22 4.65 -9.37
N PHE A 85 0.91 4.62 -9.61
CA PHE A 85 0.27 3.64 -10.49
C PHE A 85 0.34 4.05 -11.97
N ASP A 86 0.32 5.36 -12.21
CA ASP A 86 0.36 5.97 -13.55
C ASP A 86 1.80 6.12 -14.10
N ALA A 87 2.81 6.06 -13.23
CA ALA A 87 4.24 6.19 -13.55
C ALA A 87 4.90 4.82 -13.84
#